data_AF-A0A7X8LEU9-F1
#
_entry.id   AF-A0A7X8LEU9-F1
#
_cell.length_a   1.000
_cell.length_b   1.000
_cell.length_c   1.000
_cell.angle_alpha   90.00
_cell.angle_beta   90.00
_cell.angle_gamma   90.00
#
_symmetry.space_group_name_H-M   'P 1'
#
loop_
_entity.id
_entity.type
_entity.pdbx_description
1 polymer ?
#
loop_
_entity_poly.entity_id
_entity_poly.type
_entity_poly.pdbx_seq_one_letter_code
_entity_poly.pdbx_strand_id
1 'polypeptide(L)'
;MNNLDGVIDLHVHVGPSVAERIEDALEMYYEAEEAGYKAFIIKDHYSPSMNVATIIEEHLRKGETRVFGCLCLNNSVGGINLNAVDVACNMGAKIIFMPTVSAKNHIDLHKNKVFVGSGKLSVPEKPIYYLDENDNLKPEVIELLEYLSDEQPDVILGTGHGTAYEIDKLISKASKLNIKKILV
;
A
#
# COMPACT_ATOMS: atom_id res chain seq x y z
N MET A 1 0.04 30.22 6.65
CA MET A 1 0.41 28.82 6.38
C MET A 1 -0.21 27.98 7.46
N ASN A 2 -0.93 26.92 7.08
CA ASN A 2 -1.42 25.95 8.05
C ASN A 2 -0.22 25.10 8.47
N ASN A 3 0.25 25.31 9.70
CA ASN A 3 1.35 24.56 10.27
C ASN A 3 0.81 23.17 10.69
N LEU A 4 1.42 22.10 10.14
CA LEU A 4 1.12 20.69 10.37
C LEU A 4 2.30 19.98 11.08
N ASP A 5 3.01 20.71 11.94
CA ASP A 5 4.18 20.25 12.69
C ASP A 5 3.97 18.86 13.30
N GLY A 6 4.80 17.92 12.89
CA GLY A 6 4.86 16.59 13.48
C GLY A 6 3.86 15.56 12.89
N VAL A 7 3.02 15.94 11.93
CA VAL A 7 2.05 15.03 11.29
C VAL A 7 2.74 13.92 10.52
N ILE A 8 2.13 12.73 10.55
CA ILE A 8 2.51 11.60 9.70
C ILE A 8 1.31 11.23 8.83
N ASP A 9 1.46 11.32 7.51
CA ASP A 9 0.43 10.88 6.56
C ASP A 9 0.77 9.50 5.98
N LEU A 10 -0.06 8.50 6.26
CA LEU A 10 0.19 7.12 5.86
C LEU A 10 -0.33 6.78 4.46
N HIS A 11 -1.01 7.70 3.78
CA HIS A 11 -1.71 7.42 2.53
C HIS A 11 -1.74 8.65 1.61
N VAL A 12 -0.60 8.94 0.99
CA VAL A 12 -0.51 10.00 -0.01
C VAL A 12 -0.42 9.42 -1.42
N HIS A 13 -1.24 9.94 -2.32
CA HIS A 13 -1.27 9.53 -3.73
C HIS A 13 -0.61 10.58 -4.63
N VAL A 14 0.66 10.37 -4.98
CA VAL A 14 1.45 11.27 -5.83
C VAL A 14 2.02 10.56 -7.05
N GLY A 15 2.41 11.34 -8.05
CA GLY A 15 3.13 10.85 -9.23
C GLY A 15 4.60 10.50 -8.94
N PRO A 16 5.29 9.78 -9.83
CA PRO A 16 4.79 9.20 -11.08
C PRO A 16 3.84 8.02 -10.84
N SER A 17 2.72 8.01 -11.56
CA SER A 17 1.69 6.97 -11.51
C SER A 17 1.01 6.83 -12.87
N VAL A 18 0.40 5.68 -13.14
CA VAL A 18 -0.51 5.53 -14.30
C VAL A 18 -1.84 6.26 -14.09
N ALA A 19 -2.21 6.51 -12.82
CA ALA A 19 -3.32 7.37 -12.47
C ALA A 19 -2.86 8.83 -12.51
N GLU A 20 -3.72 9.72 -13.00
CA GLU A 20 -3.44 11.16 -12.99
C GLU A 20 -3.38 11.67 -11.54
N ARG A 21 -2.30 12.37 -11.20
CA ARG A 21 -2.06 12.94 -9.86
C ARG A 21 -1.88 14.45 -10.00
N ILE A 22 -2.32 15.17 -8.97
CA ILE A 22 -2.23 16.64 -8.92
C ILE A 22 -0.78 17.08 -8.84
N GLU A 23 0.03 16.31 -8.12
CA GLU A 23 1.43 16.59 -7.81
C GLU A 23 2.28 15.32 -8.00
N ASP A 24 3.58 15.52 -8.23
CA ASP A 24 4.57 14.46 -8.12
C ASP A 24 5.16 14.35 -6.71
N ALA A 25 5.92 13.27 -6.47
CA ALA A 25 6.47 13.00 -5.16
C ALA A 25 7.50 14.04 -4.67
N LEU A 26 8.15 14.76 -5.58
CA LEU A 26 9.11 15.81 -5.21
C LEU A 26 8.37 17.09 -4.83
N GLU A 27 7.32 17.46 -5.57
CA GLU A 27 6.43 18.56 -5.21
C GLU A 27 5.83 18.34 -3.82
N MET A 28 5.23 17.17 -3.58
CA MET A 28 4.70 16.80 -2.27
C MET A 28 5.76 16.80 -1.17
N TYR A 29 6.99 16.39 -1.45
CA TYR A 29 8.06 16.48 -0.45
C TYR A 29 8.33 17.91 -0.01
N TYR A 30 8.40 18.85 -0.96
CA TYR A 30 8.61 20.26 -0.62
C TYR A 30 7.41 20.86 0.13
N GLU A 31 6.18 20.52 -0.26
CA GLU A 31 4.98 20.97 0.45
C GLU A 31 4.91 20.40 1.87
N ALA A 32 5.23 19.12 2.04
CA ALA A 32 5.29 18.46 3.34
C ALA A 32 6.35 19.10 4.25
N GLU A 33 7.53 19.39 3.71
CA GLU A 33 8.62 20.03 4.44
C GLU A 33 8.25 21.46 4.87
N GLU A 34 7.66 22.25 3.96
CA GLU A 34 7.19 23.61 4.27
C GLU A 34 6.07 23.61 5.31
N ALA A 35 5.21 22.59 5.30
CA ALA A 35 4.12 22.42 6.25
C ALA A 35 4.56 21.83 7.62
N GLY A 36 5.80 21.36 7.76
CA GLY A 36 6.33 20.81 9.01
C GLY A 36 6.02 19.32 9.24
N TYR A 37 5.78 18.54 8.18
CA TYR A 37 5.49 17.12 8.31
C TYR A 37 6.64 16.38 9.01
N LYS A 38 6.30 15.38 9.83
CA LYS A 38 7.29 14.43 10.31
C LYS A 38 7.59 13.38 9.25
N ALA A 39 6.54 12.89 8.57
CA ALA A 39 6.70 11.92 7.49
C ALA A 39 5.47 11.81 6.59
N PHE A 40 5.65 11.25 5.42
CA PHE A 40 4.54 10.72 4.62
C PHE A 40 4.90 9.43 3.89
N ILE A 41 3.87 8.68 3.48
CA ILE A 41 4.01 7.46 2.71
C ILE A 41 3.42 7.64 1.33
N ILE A 42 4.25 7.45 0.30
CA ILE A 42 3.82 7.42 -1.09
C ILE A 42 3.11 6.08 -1.33
N LYS A 43 1.85 6.15 -1.73
CA LYS A 43 1.04 5.00 -2.12
C LYS A 43 0.68 5.07 -3.59
N ASP A 44 1.05 4.04 -4.31
CA ASP A 44 0.57 3.80 -5.66
C ASP A 44 -0.14 2.46 -5.76
N HIS A 45 -1.19 2.38 -6.57
CA HIS A 45 -1.96 1.16 -6.74
C HIS A 45 -1.25 0.15 -7.66
N TYR A 46 -0.34 0.59 -8.52
CA TYR A 46 0.14 -0.20 -9.65
C TYR A 46 1.64 -0.46 -9.58
N SER A 47 2.42 0.48 -9.06
CA SER A 47 3.88 0.44 -9.05
C SER A 47 4.44 0.47 -7.62
N PRO A 48 5.57 -0.20 -7.34
CA PRO A 48 6.29 -0.02 -6.09
C PRO A 48 6.74 1.44 -5.92
N SER A 49 6.31 2.10 -4.83
CA SER A 49 6.69 3.50 -4.53
C SER A 49 8.01 3.69 -3.77
N MET A 50 8.60 2.60 -3.26
CA MET A 50 9.88 2.59 -2.54
C MET A 50 10.99 3.18 -3.40
N ASN A 51 10.98 2.91 -4.70
CA ASN A 51 11.95 3.46 -5.65
C ASN A 51 12.03 4.98 -5.59
N VAL A 52 10.87 5.65 -5.63
CA VAL A 52 10.79 7.12 -5.62
C VAL A 52 11.10 7.66 -4.22
N ALA A 53 10.56 7.02 -3.17
CA ALA A 53 10.82 7.40 -1.79
C ALA A 53 12.32 7.35 -1.46
N THR A 54 13.03 6.28 -1.84
CA THR A 54 14.46 6.12 -1.63
C THR A 54 15.28 7.19 -2.34
N ILE A 55 14.94 7.52 -3.60
CA ILE A 55 15.64 8.58 -4.34
C ILE A 55 15.49 9.93 -3.63
N ILE A 56 14.29 10.25 -3.13
CA ILE A 56 14.06 11.49 -2.37
C ILE A 56 14.88 11.47 -1.07
N GLU A 57 14.80 10.39 -0.31
CA GLU A 57 15.50 10.23 0.97
C GLU A 57 17.04 10.33 0.84
N GLU A 58 17.62 9.75 -0.21
CA GLU A 58 19.07 9.66 -0.40
C GLU A 58 19.68 10.91 -1.06
N HIS A 59 18.93 11.59 -1.93
CA HIS A 59 19.50 12.62 -2.80
C HIS A 59 18.87 14.01 -2.64
N LEU A 60 17.64 14.10 -2.17
CA LEU A 60 16.88 15.36 -2.19
C LEU A 60 16.51 15.87 -0.79
N ARG A 61 16.44 14.97 0.19
CA ARG A 61 16.07 15.31 1.56
C ARG A 61 17.10 16.25 2.20
N LYS A 62 16.61 17.40 2.69
CA LYS A 62 17.44 18.42 3.37
C LYS A 62 17.03 18.66 4.82
N GLY A 63 15.75 18.53 5.15
CA GLY A 63 15.22 18.71 6.50
C GLY A 63 14.78 17.41 7.16
N GLU A 64 13.79 17.53 8.04
CA GLU A 64 13.39 16.48 8.96
C GLU A 64 12.27 15.58 8.40
N THR A 65 11.50 16.05 7.41
CA THR A 65 10.42 15.27 6.81
C THR A 65 10.98 14.00 6.18
N ARG A 66 10.41 12.85 6.58
CA ARG A 66 10.76 11.54 6.02
C ARG A 66 9.77 11.11 4.95
N VAL A 67 10.28 10.51 3.88
CA VAL A 67 9.48 9.94 2.80
C VAL A 67 9.62 8.43 2.82
N PHE A 68 8.51 7.71 2.79
CA PHE A 68 8.50 6.25 2.77
C PHE A 68 7.67 5.71 1.61
N GLY A 69 7.98 4.48 1.19
CA GLY A 69 7.20 3.75 0.19
C GLY A 69 6.38 2.61 0.77
N CYS A 70 5.51 2.06 -0.05
CA CYS A 70 4.67 0.91 0.25
C CYS A 70 4.36 0.10 -1.01
N LEU A 71 3.91 -1.14 -0.84
CA LEU A 71 3.50 -1.98 -1.95
C LEU A 71 2.01 -2.31 -1.84
N CYS A 72 1.25 -2.16 -2.93
CA CYS A 72 -0.10 -2.69 -3.05
C CYS A 72 -0.09 -3.98 -3.87
N LEU A 73 -0.61 -5.07 -3.30
CA LEU A 73 -0.60 -6.43 -3.88
C LEU A 73 -1.65 -6.63 -4.98
N ASN A 74 -1.63 -5.77 -6.00
CA ASN A 74 -2.50 -5.82 -7.17
C ASN A 74 -1.89 -6.68 -8.29
N ASN A 75 -2.65 -6.92 -9.36
CA ASN A 75 -2.21 -7.75 -10.48
C ASN A 75 -0.93 -7.23 -11.15
N SER A 76 -0.69 -5.92 -11.15
CA SER A 76 0.52 -5.31 -11.71
C SER A 76 1.82 -5.79 -11.05
N VAL A 77 1.75 -6.31 -9.82
CA VAL A 77 2.90 -6.88 -9.08
C VAL A 77 2.76 -8.39 -8.84
N GLY A 78 1.80 -9.03 -9.53
CA GLY A 78 1.53 -10.46 -9.44
C GLY A 78 0.48 -10.87 -8.40
N GLY A 79 -0.24 -9.91 -7.81
CA GLY A 79 -1.25 -10.17 -6.77
C GLY A 79 -0.64 -10.37 -5.39
N ILE A 80 -1.22 -11.27 -4.59
CA ILE A 80 -0.68 -11.66 -3.27
C ILE A 80 0.57 -12.52 -3.51
N ASN A 81 1.69 -11.84 -3.75
CA ASN A 81 2.94 -12.42 -4.21
C ASN A 81 4.03 -12.21 -3.15
N LEU A 82 4.38 -13.28 -2.42
CA LEU A 82 5.33 -13.20 -1.32
C LEU A 82 6.74 -12.76 -1.76
N ASN A 83 7.18 -13.13 -2.98
CA ASN A 83 8.47 -12.70 -3.50
C ASN A 83 8.51 -11.17 -3.71
N ALA A 84 7.40 -10.57 -4.17
CA ALA A 84 7.33 -9.11 -4.32
C ALA A 84 7.35 -8.41 -2.97
N VAL A 85 6.71 -9.02 -1.96
CA VAL A 85 6.68 -8.53 -0.58
C VAL A 85 8.06 -8.58 0.06
N ASP A 86 8.78 -9.70 -0.09
CA ASP A 86 10.14 -9.86 0.41
C ASP A 86 11.07 -8.77 -0.16
N VAL A 87 11.05 -8.57 -1.48
CA VAL A 87 11.79 -7.49 -2.13
C VAL A 87 11.37 -6.12 -1.59
N ALA A 88 10.07 -5.83 -1.50
CA ALA A 88 9.58 -4.54 -1.03
C ALA A 88 10.00 -4.23 0.42
N CYS A 89 9.92 -5.21 1.32
CA CYS A 89 10.35 -5.06 2.70
C CYS A 89 11.86 -4.81 2.79
N ASN A 90 12.68 -5.54 2.02
CA ASN A 90 14.13 -5.32 1.93
C ASN A 90 14.49 -3.97 1.29
N MET A 91 13.60 -3.40 0.47
CA MET A 91 13.71 -2.03 -0.06
C MET A 91 13.15 -0.96 0.90
N GLY A 92 12.73 -1.33 2.11
CA GLY A 92 12.30 -0.40 3.15
C GLY A 92 10.82 -0.01 3.11
N ALA A 93 9.96 -0.79 2.45
CA ALA A 93 8.51 -0.59 2.51
C ALA A 93 8.01 -0.47 3.96
N LYS A 94 7.17 0.53 4.24
CA LYS A 94 6.55 0.67 5.57
C LYS A 94 5.17 0.05 5.67
N ILE A 95 4.49 -0.12 4.54
CA ILE A 95 3.18 -0.77 4.47
C ILE A 95 3.18 -1.77 3.32
N ILE A 96 2.61 -2.94 3.57
CA ILE A 96 2.19 -3.88 2.54
C ILE A 96 0.66 -3.89 2.56
N PHE A 97 0.07 -3.33 1.51
CA PHE A 97 -1.38 -3.34 1.33
C PHE A 97 -1.79 -4.62 0.61
N MET A 98 -2.76 -5.32 1.17
CA MET A 98 -3.57 -6.32 0.47
C MET A 98 -4.17 -5.71 -0.82
N PRO A 99 -4.64 -6.55 -1.77
CA PRO A 99 -5.18 -6.07 -3.04
C PRO A 99 -6.14 -4.89 -2.89
N THR A 100 -5.97 -3.88 -3.73
CA THR A 100 -6.81 -2.68 -3.77
C THR A 100 -7.67 -2.67 -5.03
N VAL A 101 -7.10 -2.33 -6.19
CA VAL A 101 -7.86 -2.21 -7.44
C VAL A 101 -8.18 -3.58 -8.05
N SER A 102 -7.35 -4.59 -7.73
CA SER A 102 -7.58 -5.98 -8.14
C SER A 102 -8.48 -6.76 -7.17
N ALA A 103 -8.85 -6.20 -6.01
CA ALA A 103 -9.76 -6.88 -5.09
C ALA A 103 -11.13 -7.05 -5.75
N LYS A 104 -11.73 -8.24 -5.65
CA LYS A 104 -13.05 -8.51 -6.24
C LYS A 104 -14.11 -7.48 -5.81
N ASN A 105 -14.15 -7.16 -4.53
CA ASN A 105 -15.06 -6.17 -3.96
C ASN A 105 -14.89 -4.79 -4.62
N HIS A 106 -13.65 -4.32 -4.81
CA HIS A 106 -13.39 -3.06 -5.50
C HIS A 106 -13.86 -3.08 -6.95
N ILE A 107 -13.57 -4.17 -7.68
CA ILE A 107 -13.99 -4.36 -9.07
C ILE A 107 -15.51 -4.29 -9.19
N ASP A 108 -16.25 -4.95 -8.30
CA ASP A 108 -17.71 -4.93 -8.32
C ASP A 108 -18.29 -3.54 -8.06
N LEU A 109 -17.75 -2.83 -7.06
CA LEU A 109 -18.17 -1.48 -6.71
C LEU A 109 -17.94 -0.46 -7.83
N HIS A 110 -16.93 -0.70 -8.67
CA HIS A 110 -16.51 0.20 -9.75
C HIS A 110 -16.83 -0.32 -11.16
N LYS A 111 -17.52 -1.45 -11.31
CA LYS A 111 -17.82 -2.06 -12.61
C LYS A 111 -18.49 -1.12 -13.61
N ASN A 112 -19.29 -0.18 -13.13
CA ASN A 112 -20.05 0.79 -13.92
C ASN A 112 -19.66 2.25 -13.62
N LYS A 113 -18.51 2.47 -12.97
CA LYS A 113 -18.05 3.81 -12.55
C LYS A 113 -16.57 3.96 -12.86
N VAL A 114 -16.16 5.15 -13.26
CA VAL A 114 -14.74 5.46 -13.38
C VAL A 114 -14.16 5.62 -11.97
N PHE A 115 -13.18 4.81 -11.62
CA PHE A 115 -12.38 5.02 -10.41
C PHE A 115 -11.37 6.14 -10.68
N VAL A 116 -11.43 7.25 -9.94
CA VAL A 116 -10.53 8.39 -10.15
C VAL A 116 -9.06 8.01 -9.97
N GLY A 117 -8.77 7.03 -9.10
CA GLY A 117 -7.43 6.48 -8.92
C GLY A 117 -7.02 5.41 -9.95
N SER A 118 -7.80 5.20 -11.01
CA SER A 118 -7.45 4.27 -12.10
C SER A 118 -6.65 4.97 -13.19
N GLY A 119 -5.67 4.24 -13.75
CA GLY A 119 -4.96 4.67 -14.94
C GLY A 119 -5.64 4.22 -16.23
N LYS A 120 -5.11 4.65 -17.38
CA LYS A 120 -5.57 4.21 -18.72
C LYS A 120 -5.00 2.84 -19.10
N LEU A 121 -5.16 1.85 -18.23
CA LEU A 121 -4.67 0.49 -18.46
C LEU A 121 -5.56 -0.23 -19.48
N SER A 122 -4.93 -0.97 -20.39
CA SER A 122 -5.61 -1.77 -21.42
C SER A 122 -5.85 -3.23 -21.00
N VAL A 123 -5.09 -3.72 -20.02
CA VAL A 123 -5.24 -5.07 -19.48
C VAL A 123 -6.22 -5.02 -18.31
N PRO A 124 -7.34 -5.77 -18.35
CA PRO A 124 -8.32 -5.75 -17.28
C PRO A 124 -7.78 -6.42 -16.02
N GLU A 125 -8.19 -5.90 -14.86
CA GLU A 125 -7.95 -6.53 -13.56
C GLU A 125 -8.60 -7.92 -13.49
N LYS A 126 -7.84 -8.89 -12.99
CA LYS A 126 -8.32 -10.22 -12.59
C LYS A 126 -8.65 -10.19 -11.10
N PRO A 127 -9.86 -10.59 -10.70
CA PRO A 127 -10.29 -10.48 -9.32
C PRO A 127 -9.44 -11.34 -8.38
N ILE A 128 -8.96 -10.71 -7.32
CA ILE A 128 -8.26 -11.34 -6.20
C ILE A 128 -9.21 -11.39 -5.00
N TYR A 129 -9.16 -12.52 -4.30
CA TYR A 129 -9.95 -12.85 -3.11
C TYR A 129 -9.00 -13.15 -1.96
N TYR A 130 -9.40 -12.89 -0.72
CA TYR A 130 -8.61 -13.30 0.44
C TYR A 130 -8.99 -14.71 0.91
N LEU A 131 -10.22 -15.12 0.59
CA LEU A 131 -10.81 -16.38 1.01
C LEU A 131 -10.92 -17.38 -0.15
N ASP A 132 -10.84 -18.67 0.17
CA ASP A 132 -11.19 -19.78 -0.72
C ASP A 132 -12.71 -20.04 -0.76
N GLU A 133 -13.14 -21.05 -1.51
CA GLU A 133 -14.54 -21.44 -1.63
C GLU A 133 -15.17 -21.99 -0.32
N ASN A 134 -14.36 -22.23 0.71
CA ASN A 134 -14.77 -22.77 2.01
C ASN A 134 -14.69 -21.71 3.13
N ASP A 135 -14.61 -20.42 2.79
CA ASP A 135 -14.48 -19.30 3.73
C ASP A 135 -13.22 -19.32 4.62
N ASN A 136 -12.17 -20.00 4.17
CA ASN A 136 -10.86 -19.98 4.81
C ASN A 136 -9.94 -18.99 4.09
N LEU A 137 -9.00 -18.38 4.83
CA LEU A 137 -7.94 -17.59 4.19
C LEU A 137 -7.13 -18.50 3.27
N LYS A 138 -6.90 -18.00 2.05
CA LYS A 138 -6.09 -18.71 1.06
C LYS A 138 -4.66 -18.92 1.58
N PRO A 139 -3.97 -20.00 1.16
CA PRO A 139 -2.60 -20.29 1.59
C PRO A 139 -1.64 -19.10 1.42
N GLU A 140 -1.69 -18.42 0.27
CA GLU A 140 -0.83 -17.27 -0.02
C GLU A 140 -1.08 -16.06 0.90
N VAL A 141 -2.30 -15.92 1.44
CA VAL A 141 -2.62 -14.90 2.45
C VAL A 141 -2.02 -15.30 3.79
N ILE A 142 -2.09 -16.57 4.15
CA ILE A 142 -1.53 -17.07 5.41
C ILE A 142 0.00 -16.93 5.40
N GLU A 143 0.66 -17.35 4.31
CA GLU A 143 2.10 -17.22 4.12
C GLU A 143 2.57 -15.76 4.22
N LEU A 144 1.83 -14.82 3.61
CA LEU A 144 2.10 -13.39 3.76
C LEU A 144 2.05 -12.94 5.22
N LEU A 145 1.01 -13.33 5.97
CA LEU A 145 0.86 -12.92 7.36
C LEU A 145 1.95 -13.52 8.25
N GLU A 146 2.32 -14.77 8.02
CA GLU A 146 3.40 -15.45 8.74
C GLU A 146 4.74 -14.76 8.46
N TYR A 147 5.02 -14.42 7.20
CA TYR A 147 6.21 -13.64 6.85
C TYR A 147 6.25 -12.26 7.51
N LEU A 148 5.13 -11.50 7.49
CA LEU A 148 5.07 -10.20 8.15
C LEU A 148 5.20 -10.31 9.68
N SER A 149 4.69 -11.38 10.28
CA SER A 149 4.86 -11.66 11.71
C SER A 149 6.31 -11.95 12.07
N ASP A 150 6.93 -12.88 11.34
CA ASP A 150 8.15 -13.53 11.78
C ASP A 150 9.40 -12.78 11.29
N GLU A 151 9.37 -12.31 10.03
CA GLU A 151 10.53 -11.70 9.36
C GLU A 151 10.44 -10.17 9.29
N GLN A 152 9.23 -9.60 9.28
CA GLN A 152 9.01 -8.16 9.06
C GLN A 152 8.06 -7.52 10.09
N PRO A 153 8.24 -7.73 11.41
CA PRO A 153 7.27 -7.35 12.45
C PRO A 153 7.01 -5.83 12.56
N ASP A 154 7.87 -5.02 11.95
CA ASP A 154 7.75 -3.56 11.93
C ASP A 154 6.97 -3.01 10.73
N VAL A 155 6.70 -3.82 9.72
CA VAL A 155 5.94 -3.46 8.53
C VAL A 155 4.44 -3.51 8.85
N ILE A 156 3.71 -2.50 8.38
CA ILE A 156 2.27 -2.39 8.60
C ILE A 156 1.53 -3.26 7.57
N LEU A 157 0.58 -4.07 8.03
CA LEU A 157 -0.39 -4.73 7.17
C LEU A 157 -1.52 -3.75 6.84
N GLY A 158 -1.66 -3.35 5.58
CA GLY A 158 -2.82 -2.61 5.09
C GLY A 158 -3.89 -3.56 4.56
N THR A 159 -5.14 -3.45 5.02
CA THR A 159 -6.19 -4.45 4.69
C THR A 159 -6.71 -4.38 3.26
N GLY A 160 -6.33 -3.35 2.49
CA GLY A 160 -6.72 -3.21 1.09
C GLY A 160 -8.22 -2.98 0.92
N HIS A 161 -8.78 -3.42 -0.21
CA HIS A 161 -10.18 -3.18 -0.57
C HIS A 161 -11.04 -4.47 -0.54
N GLY A 162 -10.68 -5.46 0.30
CA GLY A 162 -11.51 -6.63 0.54
C GLY A 162 -12.90 -6.28 1.05
N THR A 163 -13.83 -7.24 1.02
CA THR A 163 -15.11 -7.08 1.73
C THR A 163 -14.88 -6.99 3.24
N ALA A 164 -15.83 -6.42 3.99
CA ALA A 164 -15.76 -6.41 5.46
C ALA A 164 -15.53 -7.82 6.04
N TYR A 165 -16.19 -8.85 5.47
CA TYR A 165 -16.03 -10.23 5.89
C TYR A 165 -14.61 -10.79 5.64
N GLU A 166 -14.04 -10.51 4.47
CA GLU A 166 -12.64 -10.88 4.17
C GLU A 166 -11.66 -10.16 5.10
N ILE A 167 -11.88 -8.88 5.36
CA ILE A 167 -11.04 -8.06 6.24
C ILE A 167 -11.12 -8.56 7.69
N ASP A 168 -12.31 -8.90 8.20
CA ASP A 168 -12.46 -9.44 9.56
C ASP A 168 -11.71 -10.76 9.75
N LYS A 169 -11.76 -11.66 8.75
CA LYS A 169 -11.01 -12.91 8.74
C LYS A 169 -9.51 -12.67 8.70
N LEU A 170 -9.06 -11.74 7.85
CA LEU A 170 -7.66 -11.33 7.74
C LEU A 170 -7.13 -10.80 9.08
N ILE A 171 -7.81 -9.81 9.67
CA ILE A 171 -7.43 -9.21 10.96
C ILE A 171 -7.42 -10.25 12.08
N SER A 172 -8.43 -11.14 12.11
CA SER A 172 -8.50 -12.21 13.11
C SER A 172 -7.31 -13.16 13.05
N LYS A 173 -6.84 -13.53 11.86
CA LYS A 173 -5.65 -14.38 11.68
C LYS A 173 -4.36 -13.59 11.96
N ALA A 174 -4.25 -12.35 11.47
CA ALA A 174 -3.12 -11.47 11.73
C ALA A 174 -2.89 -11.24 13.24
N SER A 175 -3.97 -11.02 14.00
CA SER A 175 -3.93 -10.88 15.45
C SER A 175 -3.45 -12.16 16.15
N LYS A 176 -3.89 -13.35 15.71
CA LYS A 176 -3.41 -14.64 16.23
C LYS A 176 -1.92 -14.89 15.95
N LEU A 177 -1.41 -14.30 14.86
CA LEU A 177 0.01 -14.31 14.51
C LEU A 177 0.78 -13.15 15.16
N ASN A 178 0.18 -12.37 16.08
CA ASN A 178 0.83 -11.25 16.76
C ASN A 178 1.31 -10.10 15.86
N ILE A 179 0.73 -9.93 14.66
CA ILE A 179 0.96 -8.72 13.85
C ILE A 179 0.37 -7.52 14.60
N LYS A 180 1.22 -6.58 15.01
CA LYS A 180 0.83 -5.46 15.89
C LYS A 180 0.36 -4.22 15.13
N LYS A 181 0.77 -4.06 13.88
CA LYS A 181 0.52 -2.85 13.09
C LYS A 181 -0.39 -3.21 11.92
N ILE A 182 -1.65 -2.83 12.05
CA ILE A 182 -2.69 -3.07 11.04
C ILE A 182 -3.36 -1.74 10.73
N LEU A 183 -3.45 -1.42 9.44
CA LEU A 183 -4.17 -0.26 8.90
C LEU A 183 -5.41 -0.76 8.16
N VAL A 184 -6.59 -0.29 8.58
CA VAL A 184 -7.90 -0.67 8.02
C VAL A 184 -8.46 0.46 7.17
#